data_AF-A2EEY3-F1
#
_entry.id   AF-A2EEY3-F1
#
_cell.length_a   1.000
_cell.length_b   1.000
_cell.length_c   1.000
_cell.angle_alpha   90.00
_cell.angle_beta   90.00
_cell.angle_gamma   90.00
#
_symmetry.space_group_name_H-M   'P 1'
#
loop_
_entity.id
_entity.type
_entity.pdbx_description
1 polymer ?
#
loop_
_entity_poly.entity_id
_entity_poly.type
_entity_poly.pdbx_seq_one_letter_code
_entity_poly.pdbx_strand_id
1 'polypeptide(L)'
;MDSGFGDPSLSSTQLRQKAYTVIKNSDRPLASCEIEKWIRNNDYDLWCKVSAKCKDYVRVILSQTRGKTIAKFKSLKPIPGIDKRSTFYGIYGRAYPSDSWVPTSDDARVKVRKHDDDAYDEETNYSASKEESSQSSDESAESSPKIMAIPIHESPKPVEKKERVLLPPLPPFRLLCGTNPIFPSLITNSPILLQADLDPINLLLN
;
A
#
# COMPACT_ATOMS: atom_id res chain seq x y z
N MET A 1 13.74 -21.42 13.49
CA MET A 1 13.78 -20.53 12.31
C MET A 1 12.46 -20.72 11.60
N ASP A 2 11.55 -19.76 11.72
CA ASP A 2 10.17 -19.90 11.27
C ASP A 2 10.02 -19.21 9.91
N SER A 3 10.23 -19.96 8.83
CA SER A 3 10.18 -19.45 7.46
C SER A 3 8.73 -19.41 6.94
N GLY A 4 7.83 -18.73 7.67
CA GLY A 4 6.41 -18.58 7.34
C GLY A 4 6.11 -17.80 6.04
N PHE A 5 7.11 -17.55 5.19
CA PHE A 5 6.99 -16.79 3.95
C PHE A 5 7.01 -17.65 2.67
N GLY A 6 7.42 -18.92 2.74
CA GLY A 6 7.48 -19.85 1.59
C GLY A 6 8.90 -20.06 1.02
N ASP A 7 8.97 -20.54 -0.22
CA ASP A 7 10.23 -20.85 -0.92
C ASP A 7 11.08 -19.57 -1.16
N PRO A 8 12.32 -19.49 -0.63
CA PRO A 8 13.19 -18.32 -0.77
C PRO A 8 13.71 -18.08 -2.19
N SER A 9 13.54 -19.01 -3.13
CA SER A 9 13.90 -18.82 -4.53
C SER A 9 12.96 -17.84 -5.26
N LEU A 10 11.73 -17.71 -4.77
CA LEU A 10 10.70 -16.89 -5.39
C LEU A 10 10.89 -15.41 -5.05
N SER A 11 10.85 -14.56 -6.07
CA SER A 11 10.96 -13.10 -5.89
C SER A 11 9.84 -12.53 -5.00
N SER A 12 8.65 -13.16 -4.98
CA SER A 12 7.55 -12.81 -4.08
C SER A 12 7.89 -13.08 -2.62
N THR A 13 8.51 -14.22 -2.31
CA THR A 13 8.95 -14.58 -0.95
C THR A 13 10.06 -13.65 -0.49
N GLN A 14 11.08 -13.43 -1.32
CA GLN A 14 12.18 -12.51 -1.03
C GLN A 14 11.67 -11.11 -0.76
N LEU A 15 10.74 -10.63 -1.59
CA LEU A 15 10.07 -9.35 -1.40
C LEU A 15 9.35 -9.26 -0.06
N ARG A 16 8.58 -10.28 0.33
CA ARG A 16 7.89 -10.30 1.64
C ARG A 16 8.87 -10.24 2.80
N GLN A 17 9.96 -11.00 2.73
CA GLN A 17 10.99 -11.03 3.78
C GLN A 17 11.69 -9.67 3.90
N LYS A 18 12.13 -9.09 2.78
CA LYS A 18 12.77 -7.76 2.76
C LYS A 18 11.82 -6.66 3.24
N ALA A 19 10.57 -6.69 2.77
CA ALA A 19 9.53 -5.76 3.20
C ALA A 19 9.24 -5.89 4.70
N TYR A 20 9.14 -7.11 5.23
CA TYR A 20 8.96 -7.34 6.67
C TYR A 20 10.14 -6.75 7.46
N THR A 21 11.38 -6.99 7.04
CA THR A 21 12.57 -6.44 7.70
C THR A 21 12.56 -4.92 7.74
N VAL A 22 12.27 -4.25 6.61
CA VAL A 22 12.26 -2.77 6.59
C VAL A 22 11.11 -2.20 7.43
N ILE A 23 9.92 -2.81 7.42
CA ILE A 23 8.78 -2.38 8.23
C ILE A 23 9.03 -2.65 9.73
N LYS A 24 9.74 -3.73 10.05
CA LYS A 24 10.10 -4.06 11.44
C LYS A 24 11.09 -3.05 12.00
N ASN A 25 12.04 -2.62 11.19
CA ASN A 25 13.07 -1.65 11.56
C ASN A 25 12.58 -0.19 11.49
N SER A 26 11.39 0.07 10.94
CA SER A 26 10.80 1.39 10.94
C SER A 26 9.94 1.62 12.19
N ASP A 27 9.89 2.87 12.65
CA ASP A 27 9.05 3.26 13.80
C ASP A 27 7.59 3.50 13.42
N ARG A 28 7.29 3.51 12.12
CA ARG A 28 5.95 3.72 11.56
C ARG A 28 5.63 2.75 10.43
N PRO A 29 4.35 2.58 10.09
CA PRO A 29 3.94 1.95 8.83
C PRO A 29 4.53 2.70 7.62
N LEU A 30 4.87 1.94 6.58
CA LEU A 30 5.50 2.44 5.36
C LEU A 30 4.55 2.31 4.16
N ALA A 31 4.57 3.28 3.25
CA ALA A 31 3.86 3.18 1.99
C ALA A 31 4.59 2.23 1.03
N SER A 32 3.87 1.68 0.04
CA SER A 32 4.48 0.77 -0.95
C SER A 32 5.64 1.43 -1.71
N CYS A 33 5.51 2.71 -2.06
CA CYS A 33 6.57 3.45 -2.75
C CYS A 33 7.86 3.60 -1.93
N GLU A 34 7.74 3.69 -0.60
CA GLU A 34 8.90 3.76 0.30
C GLU A 34 9.63 2.42 0.35
N ILE A 35 8.87 1.32 0.43
CA ILE A 35 9.40 -0.05 0.41
C ILE A 35 10.07 -0.34 -0.93
N GLU A 36 9.43 0.04 -2.05
CA GLU A 36 10.01 -0.06 -3.39
C GLU A 36 11.34 0.69 -3.52
N LYS A 37 11.39 1.94 -3.03
CA LYS A 37 12.61 2.74 -3.02
C LYS A 37 13.71 2.09 -2.19
N TRP A 38 13.36 1.54 -1.03
CA TRP A 38 14.30 0.83 -0.19
C TRP A 38 14.88 -0.41 -0.89
N ILE A 39 14.03 -1.24 -1.50
CA ILE A 39 14.47 -2.44 -2.24
C ILE A 39 15.37 -2.04 -3.39
N ARG A 40 15.01 -1.03 -4.18
CA ARG A 40 15.85 -0.52 -5.27
C ARG A 40 17.25 -0.15 -4.81
N ASN A 41 17.37 0.45 -3.62
CA ASN A 41 18.63 0.94 -3.09
C ASN A 41 19.49 -0.14 -2.39
N ASN A 42 18.87 -1.24 -1.94
CA ASN A 42 19.55 -2.28 -1.14
C ASN A 42 19.69 -3.62 -1.87
N ASP A 43 18.83 -3.89 -2.85
CA ASP A 43 18.76 -5.17 -3.57
C ASP A 43 18.25 -4.90 -5.00
N TYR A 44 19.13 -4.37 -5.84
CA TYR A 44 18.81 -3.94 -7.19
C TYR A 44 18.40 -5.12 -8.09
N ASP A 45 18.95 -6.30 -7.88
CA ASP A 45 18.61 -7.51 -8.63
C ASP A 45 17.19 -7.97 -8.32
N LEU A 46 16.80 -7.97 -7.04
CA LEU A 46 15.41 -8.21 -6.65
C LEU A 46 14.49 -7.14 -7.23
N TRP A 47 14.90 -5.86 -7.18
CA TRP A 47 14.13 -4.77 -7.76
C TRP A 47 13.88 -4.96 -9.27
N CYS A 48 14.90 -5.36 -10.04
CA CYS A 48 14.74 -5.65 -11.46
C CYS A 48 13.71 -6.76 -11.69
N LYS A 49 13.78 -7.85 -10.92
CA LYS A 49 12.82 -8.96 -11.00
C LYS A 49 11.40 -8.54 -10.64
N VAL A 50 11.25 -7.71 -9.60
CA VAL A 50 9.96 -7.23 -9.09
C VAL A 50 9.32 -6.23 -10.05
N SER A 51 10.08 -5.23 -10.50
CA SER A 51 9.59 -4.16 -11.38
C SER A 51 9.20 -4.67 -12.77
N ALA A 52 9.86 -5.73 -13.25
CA ALA A 52 9.51 -6.40 -14.51
C ALA A 52 8.15 -7.13 -14.46
N LYS A 53 7.63 -7.48 -13.27
CA LYS A 53 6.33 -8.17 -13.15
C LYS A 53 5.17 -7.22 -13.42
N CYS A 54 5.09 -6.15 -12.64
CA CYS A 54 4.17 -5.04 -12.86
C CYS A 54 4.54 -3.85 -11.97
N LYS A 55 4.07 -2.65 -12.35
CA LYS A 55 4.33 -1.41 -11.61
C LYS A 55 3.89 -1.47 -10.14
N ASP A 56 2.79 -2.16 -9.86
CA ASP A 56 2.18 -2.24 -8.54
C ASP A 56 2.53 -3.54 -7.79
N TYR A 57 3.55 -4.29 -8.21
CA TYR A 57 3.82 -5.63 -7.70
C TYR A 57 4.04 -5.66 -6.19
N VAL A 58 4.74 -4.67 -5.62
CA VAL A 58 4.95 -4.56 -4.17
C VAL A 58 3.62 -4.39 -3.45
N ARG A 59 2.74 -3.51 -3.93
CA ARG A 59 1.39 -3.33 -3.37
C ARG A 59 0.59 -4.63 -3.42
N VAL A 60 0.67 -5.38 -4.53
CA VAL A 60 -0.03 -6.66 -4.72
C VAL A 60 0.46 -7.69 -3.69
N ILE A 61 1.76 -7.92 -3.61
CA ILE A 61 2.33 -8.94 -2.71
C ILE A 61 2.06 -8.60 -1.25
N LEU A 62 2.23 -7.35 -0.83
CA LEU A 62 1.93 -6.94 0.55
C LEU A 62 0.43 -7.04 0.85
N SER A 63 -0.42 -6.76 -0.14
CA SER A 63 -1.88 -6.94 -0.01
C SER A 63 -2.32 -8.40 0.06
N GLN A 64 -1.50 -9.35 -0.40
CA GLN A 64 -1.77 -10.79 -0.27
C GLN A 64 -1.19 -11.39 1.02
N THR A 65 -0.24 -10.71 1.66
CA THR A 65 0.45 -11.18 2.88
C THR A 65 -0.33 -10.83 4.16
N ARG A 66 -1.64 -10.54 4.04
CA ARG A 66 -2.48 -10.05 5.15
C ARG A 66 -2.72 -11.12 6.22
N GLY A 67 -2.95 -10.64 7.45
CA GLY A 67 -3.60 -11.40 8.52
C GLY A 67 -2.67 -12.10 9.52
N LYS A 68 -1.34 -12.14 9.31
CA LYS A 68 -0.41 -12.79 10.26
C LYS A 68 0.86 -12.01 10.57
N THR A 69 1.41 -11.26 9.61
CA THR A 69 2.71 -10.58 9.78
C THR A 69 2.64 -9.10 9.45
N ILE A 70 1.93 -8.75 8.37
CA ILE A 70 1.79 -7.37 7.90
C ILE A 70 0.31 -6.98 7.89
N ALA A 71 0.02 -5.84 8.50
CA ALA A 71 -1.31 -5.23 8.55
C ALA A 71 -1.34 -3.92 7.76
N LYS A 72 -2.54 -3.55 7.30
CA LYS A 72 -2.77 -2.29 6.59
C LYS A 72 -3.13 -1.17 7.56
N PHE A 73 -2.60 0.02 7.29
CA PHE A 73 -2.85 1.22 8.07
C PHE A 73 -3.23 2.39 7.14
N LYS A 74 -4.01 3.31 7.70
CA LYS A 74 -4.25 4.64 7.15
C LYS A 74 -3.57 5.67 8.04
N SER A 75 -2.97 6.67 7.41
CA SER A 75 -2.43 7.82 8.10
C SER A 75 -3.56 8.80 8.41
N LEU A 76 -3.62 9.30 9.65
CA LEU A 76 -4.54 10.37 10.04
C LEU A 76 -3.98 11.75 9.71
N LYS A 77 -2.66 11.87 9.65
CA LYS A 77 -1.94 13.09 9.31
C LYS A 77 -1.35 12.97 7.90
N PRO A 78 -1.30 14.05 7.09
CA PRO A 78 -0.65 14.01 5.80
C PRO A 78 0.86 13.73 5.96
N ILE A 79 1.41 12.84 5.11
CA ILE A 79 2.84 12.55 5.10
C ILE A 79 3.46 13.27 3.88
N PRO A 80 4.49 14.11 4.09
CA PRO A 80 5.13 14.83 2.99
C PRO A 80 5.59 13.89 1.88
N GLY A 81 5.23 14.24 0.64
CA GLY A 81 5.63 13.47 -0.56
C GLY A 81 4.87 12.16 -0.78
N ILE A 82 3.84 11.85 0.01
CA ILE A 82 3.01 10.64 -0.15
C ILE A 82 1.54 11.03 -0.36
N ASP A 83 0.88 10.40 -1.34
CA ASP A 83 -0.53 10.64 -1.61
C ASP A 83 -1.39 10.23 -0.40
N LYS A 84 -2.36 11.07 -0.02
CA LYS A 84 -3.32 10.80 1.08
C LYS A 84 -4.10 9.49 0.94
N ARG A 85 -4.24 8.96 -0.28
CA ARG A 85 -4.93 7.70 -0.59
C ARG A 85 -3.99 6.49 -0.49
N SER A 86 -2.71 6.70 -0.22
CA SER A 86 -1.73 5.62 -0.12
C SER A 86 -2.09 4.67 1.01
N THR A 87 -1.94 3.37 0.74
CA THR A 87 -2.04 2.35 1.78
C THR A 87 -0.68 2.18 2.44
N PHE A 88 -0.67 2.16 3.77
CA PHE A 88 0.53 1.92 4.55
C PHE A 88 0.52 0.50 5.10
N TYR A 89 1.71 -0.06 5.26
CA TYR A 89 1.94 -1.42 5.72
C TYR A 89 2.77 -1.38 7.00
N GLY A 90 2.26 -1.99 8.07
CA GLY A 90 2.89 -2.06 9.38
C GLY A 90 2.93 -3.49 9.90
N ILE A 91 3.67 -3.73 10.98
CA ILE A 91 3.71 -5.04 11.63
C ILE A 91 2.37 -5.32 12.31
N TYR A 92 1.79 -6.49 12.07
CA TYR A 92 0.56 -6.92 12.74
C TYR A 92 0.79 -7.03 14.26
N GLY A 93 -0.17 -6.51 15.05
CA GLY A 93 -0.08 -6.51 16.51
C GLY A 93 0.86 -5.47 17.13
N ARG A 94 1.64 -4.72 16.33
CA ARG A 94 2.47 -3.62 16.85
C ARG A 94 1.59 -2.41 17.16
N ALA A 95 1.76 -1.84 18.35
CA ALA A 95 1.11 -0.60 18.74
C ALA A 95 1.81 0.59 18.07
N TYR A 96 1.14 1.18 17.08
CA TYR A 96 1.54 2.47 16.49
C TYR A 96 0.74 3.60 17.14
N PRO A 97 1.25 4.86 17.14
CA PRO A 97 0.54 5.99 17.71
C PRO A 97 -0.86 6.16 17.08
N SER A 98 -1.91 6.04 17.90
CA SER A 98 -3.30 6.06 17.46
C SER A 98 -3.77 7.42 16.95
N ASP A 99 -3.05 8.49 17.31
CA ASP A 99 -3.26 9.85 16.82
C ASP A 99 -2.76 10.06 15.38
N SER A 100 -1.95 9.12 14.88
CA SER A 100 -1.26 9.22 13.59
C SER A 100 -1.63 8.06 12.67
N TRP A 101 -1.98 6.90 13.22
CA TRP A 101 -2.21 5.67 12.47
C TRP A 101 -3.47 4.95 12.92
N VAL A 102 -4.29 4.54 11.95
CA VAL A 102 -5.46 3.70 12.18
C VAL A 102 -5.33 2.41 11.37
N PRO A 103 -5.43 1.23 12.00
CA PRO A 103 -5.46 -0.03 11.27
C PRO A 103 -6.69 -0.05 10.36
N THR A 104 -6.48 -0.43 9.09
CA THR A 104 -7.58 -0.66 8.16
C THR A 104 -8.19 -2.01 8.53
N SER A 105 -9.35 -1.97 9.17
CA SER A 105 -10.06 -3.15 9.67
C SER A 105 -10.54 -4.04 8.52
N ASP A 106 -9.69 -4.95 8.04
CA ASP A 106 -10.14 -6.15 7.31
C ASP A 106 -10.33 -7.35 8.26
N ASP A 107 -9.78 -7.28 9.48
CA ASP A 107 -9.74 -8.39 10.47
C ASP A 107 -10.80 -8.29 11.59
N ALA A 108 -11.77 -7.38 11.51
CA ALA A 108 -12.86 -7.32 12.51
C ALA A 108 -13.79 -8.56 12.51
N ARG A 109 -13.57 -9.55 11.61
CA ARG A 109 -14.38 -10.77 11.50
C ARG A 109 -13.80 -12.00 12.22
N VAL A 110 -12.66 -11.88 12.90
CA VAL A 110 -12.23 -12.93 13.86
C VAL A 110 -12.60 -12.51 15.28
N LYS A 111 -13.84 -12.06 15.50
CA LYS A 111 -14.45 -12.06 16.83
C LYS A 111 -14.94 -13.48 17.10
N VAL A 112 -14.13 -14.19 17.88
CA VAL A 112 -14.52 -15.14 18.92
C VAL A 112 -16.02 -15.46 18.92
N ARG A 113 -16.41 -16.57 18.28
CA ARG A 113 -17.64 -17.28 18.67
C ARG A 113 -17.33 -17.95 20.01
N LYS A 114 -17.57 -17.24 21.11
CA LYS A 114 -17.92 -17.95 22.35
C LYS A 114 -19.36 -18.41 22.12
N HIS A 115 -19.49 -19.70 21.79
CA HIS A 115 -20.76 -20.40 21.84
C HIS A 115 -20.88 -20.94 23.26
N ASP A 116 -21.19 -20.05 24.20
CA ASP A 116 -21.82 -20.44 25.46
C ASP A 116 -23.30 -20.08 25.28
N ASP A 117 -24.14 -21.11 25.34
CA ASP A 117 -25.51 -21.11 25.88
C ASP A 117 -26.31 -22.28 25.27
N ASP A 118 -26.45 -23.28 26.13
CA ASP A 118 -27.64 -24.08 26.41
C ASP A 118 -28.10 -25.23 25.50
N ALA A 119 -28.07 -26.39 26.16
CA ALA A 119 -28.70 -27.64 25.82
C ALA A 119 -30.22 -27.51 25.67
N TYR A 120 -30.77 -28.12 24.62
CA TYR A 120 -32.11 -28.70 24.64
C TYR A 120 -32.14 -29.91 23.70
N ASP A 121 -32.38 -31.09 24.29
CA ASP A 121 -32.82 -32.32 23.60
C ASP A 121 -34.16 -32.06 22.90
N GLU A 122 -34.41 -32.66 21.73
CA GLU A 122 -35.56 -33.54 21.52
C GLU A 122 -35.54 -34.13 20.09
N GLU A 123 -35.70 -35.45 20.04
CA GLU A 123 -35.82 -36.30 18.85
C GLU A 123 -36.98 -35.86 17.94
N THR A 124 -36.85 -36.09 16.63
CA THR A 124 -37.99 -36.64 15.87
C THR A 124 -37.55 -37.40 14.62
N ASN A 125 -37.87 -38.68 14.72
CA ASN A 125 -37.89 -39.80 13.81
C ASN A 125 -38.38 -39.59 12.36
N TYR A 126 -37.67 -40.27 11.44
CA TYR A 126 -38.14 -41.29 10.49
C TYR A 126 -39.10 -40.98 9.31
N SER A 127 -38.61 -41.41 8.12
CA SER A 127 -39.24 -42.29 7.10
C SER A 127 -39.19 -41.68 5.70
N ALA A 128 -38.31 -42.19 4.82
CA ALA A 128 -38.49 -43.36 3.94
C ALA A 128 -39.49 -43.06 2.81
N SER A 129 -39.05 -43.01 1.55
CA SER A 129 -39.08 -44.13 0.57
C SER A 129 -38.98 -43.45 -0.82
N LYS A 130 -38.52 -44.02 -1.94
CA LYS A 130 -38.35 -45.39 -2.41
C LYS A 130 -37.61 -45.32 -3.76
N GLU A 131 -36.83 -46.37 -4.06
CA GLU A 131 -36.71 -47.11 -5.35
C GLU A 131 -36.51 -46.31 -6.67
N GLU A 132 -35.37 -46.43 -7.36
CA GLU A 132 -34.82 -47.56 -8.14
C GLU A 132 -35.22 -47.58 -9.62
N SER A 133 -34.21 -47.95 -10.43
CA SER A 133 -34.26 -48.45 -11.82
C SER A 133 -34.56 -47.45 -12.94
N SER A 134 -34.03 -47.59 -14.17
CA SER A 134 -32.96 -48.33 -14.84
C SER A 134 -33.16 -48.02 -16.35
N GLN A 135 -32.11 -48.16 -17.17
CA GLN A 135 -32.14 -48.24 -18.66
C GLN A 135 -32.52 -46.94 -19.43
N SER A 136 -32.01 -46.61 -20.62
CA SER A 136 -31.20 -47.26 -21.66
C SER A 136 -30.69 -46.19 -22.67
N SER A 137 -29.61 -46.54 -23.39
CA SER A 137 -29.22 -46.24 -24.80
C SER A 137 -29.65 -44.92 -25.46
N ASP A 138 -28.69 -44.09 -25.89
CA ASP A 138 -28.18 -43.96 -27.28
C ASP A 138 -29.22 -43.39 -28.26
N GLU A 139 -29.02 -42.13 -28.70
CA GLU A 139 -29.07 -41.74 -30.12
C GLU A 139 -28.68 -40.27 -30.31
N SER A 140 -27.95 -40.04 -31.40
CA SER A 140 -27.49 -38.73 -31.87
C SER A 140 -28.65 -37.84 -32.32
N ALA A 141 -28.63 -36.58 -31.90
CA ALA A 141 -29.28 -35.50 -32.64
C ALA A 141 -28.54 -34.18 -32.40
N GLU A 142 -27.87 -33.71 -33.46
CA GLU A 142 -27.42 -32.33 -33.60
C GLU A 142 -28.57 -31.37 -33.35
N SER A 143 -28.41 -30.47 -32.38
CA SER A 143 -29.27 -29.31 -32.22
C SER A 143 -28.41 -28.14 -31.80
N SER A 144 -28.16 -27.26 -32.76
CA SER A 144 -27.37 -26.04 -32.59
C SER A 144 -27.98 -25.15 -31.49
N PRO A 145 -27.20 -24.65 -30.51
CA PRO A 145 -27.71 -23.67 -29.58
C PRO A 145 -27.91 -22.33 -30.30
N LYS A 146 -29.17 -21.88 -30.31
CA LYS A 146 -29.63 -20.57 -30.78
C LYS A 146 -29.00 -19.48 -29.92
N ILE A 147 -27.88 -18.91 -30.40
CA ILE A 147 -27.20 -17.78 -29.77
C ILE A 147 -28.16 -16.57 -29.82
N MET A 148 -28.65 -16.15 -28.65
CA MET A 148 -29.39 -14.91 -28.51
C MET A 148 -28.45 -13.73 -28.79
N ALA A 149 -28.82 -12.92 -29.77
CA ALA A 149 -28.07 -11.74 -30.18
C ALA A 149 -27.90 -10.77 -29.00
N ILE A 150 -26.65 -10.46 -28.68
CA ILE A 150 -26.25 -9.42 -27.73
C ILE A 150 -26.54 -8.06 -28.40
N PRO A 151 -27.18 -7.09 -27.72
CA PRO A 151 -27.36 -5.75 -28.26
C PRO A 151 -26.01 -5.10 -28.57
N ILE A 152 -25.82 -4.69 -29.81
CA ILE A 152 -24.62 -4.01 -30.29
C ILE A 152 -24.60 -2.62 -29.64
N HIS A 153 -23.74 -2.45 -28.63
CA HIS A 153 -23.50 -1.14 -28.04
C HIS A 153 -22.85 -0.24 -29.08
N GLU A 154 -23.53 0.86 -29.40
CA GLU A 154 -23.09 1.86 -30.37
C GLU A 154 -21.70 2.39 -29.97
N SER A 155 -20.79 2.43 -30.95
CA SER A 155 -19.42 2.89 -30.73
C SER A 155 -19.40 4.41 -30.52
N PRO A 156 -18.65 4.93 -29.52
CA PRO A 156 -18.55 6.37 -29.31
C PRO A 156 -17.90 7.05 -30.52
N LYS A 157 -18.51 8.16 -30.96
CA LYS A 157 -18.06 8.96 -32.11
C LYS A 157 -16.61 9.44 -31.93
N PRO A 158 -15.79 9.43 -33.00
CA PRO A 158 -14.43 9.92 -32.96
C PRO A 158 -14.41 11.42 -32.61
N VAL A 159 -13.62 11.76 -31.59
CA VAL A 159 -13.40 13.14 -31.14
C VAL A 159 -12.66 13.92 -32.23
N GLU A 160 -13.22 15.05 -32.64
CA GLU A 160 -12.61 15.95 -33.61
C GLU A 160 -11.24 16.45 -33.11
N LYS A 161 -10.27 16.47 -34.03
CA LYS A 161 -8.92 16.93 -33.76
C LYS A 161 -8.96 18.44 -33.52
N LYS A 162 -9.01 18.87 -32.25
CA LYS A 162 -8.65 20.25 -31.91
C LYS A 162 -7.21 20.48 -32.35
N GLU A 163 -7.02 21.44 -33.24
CA GLU A 163 -5.70 21.95 -33.62
C GLU A 163 -4.93 22.30 -32.35
N ARG A 164 -3.79 21.64 -32.16
CA ARG A 164 -2.86 21.99 -31.11
C ARG A 164 -2.24 23.32 -31.51
N VAL A 165 -2.75 24.40 -30.92
CA VAL A 165 -2.10 25.71 -30.98
C VAL A 165 -0.70 25.53 -30.40
N LEU A 166 0.31 25.63 -31.27
CA LEU A 166 1.71 25.60 -30.87
C LEU A 166 1.96 26.82 -30.00
N LEU A 167 2.20 26.58 -28.71
CA LEU A 167 2.67 27.63 -27.82
C LEU A 167 4.02 28.14 -28.35
N PRO A 168 4.27 29.46 -28.30
CA PRO A 168 5.55 30.01 -28.69
C PRO A 168 6.66 29.39 -27.83
N PRO A 169 7.88 29.21 -28.40
CA PRO A 169 8.99 28.63 -27.67
C PRO A 169 9.30 29.47 -26.43
N LEU A 170 9.53 28.79 -25.30
CA LEU A 170 9.97 29.44 -24.07
C LEU A 170 11.31 30.15 -24.33
N PRO A 171 11.51 31.36 -23.79
CA PRO A 171 12.77 32.08 -23.94
C PRO A 171 13.92 31.25 -23.34
N PRO A 172 15.14 31.35 -23.89
CA PRO A 172 16.28 30.63 -23.37
C PRO A 172 16.52 31.03 -21.92
N PHE A 173 16.57 30.04 -21.02
CA PHE A 173 17.03 30.24 -19.66
C PHE A 173 18.47 30.72 -19.71
N ARG A 174 18.69 32.00 -19.44
CA ARG A 174 20.03 32.52 -19.21
C ARG A 174 20.54 31.89 -17.92
N LEU A 175 21.39 30.87 -18.06
CA LEU A 175 22.27 30.43 -16.99
C LEU A 175 23.19 31.60 -16.65
N LEU A 176 22.78 32.38 -15.65
CA LEU A 176 23.69 33.25 -14.93
C LEU A 176 24.62 32.35 -14.12
N CYS A 177 25.65 31.81 -14.78
CA CYS A 177 26.89 31.43 -14.12
C CYS A 177 27.53 32.71 -13.60
N GLY A 178 27.11 33.11 -12.39
CA GLY A 178 27.69 34.20 -11.63
C GLY A 178 28.00 33.67 -10.24
N THR A 179 29.29 33.44 -9.99
CA THR A 179 29.88 33.23 -8.67
C THR A 179 29.43 34.33 -7.70
N ASN A 180 28.66 33.97 -6.68
CA ASN A 180 28.77 34.39 -5.28
C ASN A 180 27.50 33.99 -4.48
N PRO A 181 27.64 33.43 -3.27
CA PRO A 181 26.49 33.08 -2.45
C PRO A 181 26.05 34.29 -1.64
N ILE A 182 24.85 34.81 -1.91
CA ILE A 182 24.17 35.75 -1.02
C ILE A 182 22.77 35.18 -0.79
N PHE A 183 22.62 34.44 0.31
CA PHE A 183 21.31 34.11 0.87
C PHE A 183 20.62 35.41 1.31
N PRO A 184 19.35 35.65 0.95
CA PRO A 184 18.50 36.55 1.72
C PRO A 184 17.72 35.73 2.74
N SER A 185 18.28 35.60 3.94
CA SER A 185 17.54 35.25 5.14
C SER A 185 16.94 36.53 5.73
N LEU A 186 15.65 36.74 5.52
CA LEU A 186 14.85 37.71 6.26
C LEU A 186 13.42 37.17 6.37
N ILE A 187 13.02 36.67 7.55
CA ILE A 187 11.93 37.25 8.38
C ILE A 187 12.14 36.78 9.84
N THR A 188 12.77 37.59 10.69
CA THR A 188 12.47 37.59 12.13
C THR A 188 12.47 39.03 12.63
N ASN A 189 11.29 39.55 12.94
CA ASN A 189 11.09 40.77 13.70
C ASN A 189 11.56 40.55 15.14
N SER A 190 12.54 41.33 15.61
CA SER A 190 12.69 41.71 17.02
C SER A 190 13.61 42.94 17.09
N PRO A 191 13.23 44.02 17.81
CA PRO A 191 14.01 45.24 17.85
C PRO A 191 15.14 45.16 18.90
N ILE A 192 16.19 45.87 18.53
CA ILE A 192 17.44 46.16 19.25
C ILE A 192 17.17 46.80 20.62
N LEU A 193 17.90 46.34 21.64
CA LEU A 193 18.31 47.18 22.77
C LEU A 193 19.79 46.94 23.04
N LEU A 194 20.58 47.97 22.71
CA LEU A 194 21.99 48.12 23.04
C LEU A 194 22.15 48.38 24.54
N GLN A 195 23.08 47.71 25.20
CA GLN A 195 24.01 48.41 26.09
C GLN A 195 25.29 47.60 26.31
N ALA A 196 26.41 48.21 25.95
CA ALA A 196 27.74 47.81 26.37
C ALA A 196 27.94 48.24 27.83
N ASP A 197 28.67 47.45 28.62
CA ASP A 197 29.78 48.00 29.41
C ASP A 197 30.71 46.92 29.95
N LEU A 198 31.97 47.33 30.09
CA LEU A 198 33.13 46.57 30.55
C LEU A 198 33.07 46.31 32.08
N ASP A 199 33.55 45.14 32.52
CA ASP A 199 34.87 44.95 33.17
C ASP A 199 34.92 43.77 34.17
N PRO A 200 36.12 43.18 34.39
CA PRO A 200 36.33 41.84 34.89
C PRO A 200 36.80 41.82 36.35
N ILE A 201 35.94 41.51 37.32
CA ILE A 201 36.38 41.08 38.66
C ILE A 201 35.39 40.05 39.23
N ASN A 202 35.77 38.78 39.12
CA ASN A 202 35.47 37.66 40.01
C ASN A 202 36.59 36.65 39.69
N LEU A 203 37.77 36.67 40.31
CA LEU A 203 38.02 36.51 41.74
C LEU A 203 37.12 35.43 42.38
N LEU A 204 37.26 34.20 41.86
CA LEU A 204 37.45 32.99 42.66
C LEU A 204 37.54 31.77 41.73
N LEU A 205 38.73 31.54 41.17
CA LEU A 205 39.38 30.25 40.98
C LEU A 205 40.64 30.46 40.11
N ASN A 206 41.76 30.64 40.82
CA ASN A 206 43.16 30.67 40.38
C ASN A 206 43.59 31.67 39.31
#